data_AF-A0A9Q9EGR5-F1
#
_entry.id   AF-A0A9Q9EGR5-F1
#
_cell.length_a   1.000
_cell.length_b   1.000
_cell.length_c   1.000
_cell.angle_alpha   90.00
_cell.angle_beta   90.00
_cell.angle_gamma   90.00
#
_symmetry.space_group_name_H-M   'P 1'
#
loop_
_entity.id
_entity.type
_entity.pdbx_description
1 polymer ?
#
loop_
_entity_poly.entity_id
_entity_poly.type
_entity_poly.pdbx_seq_one_letter_code
_entity_poly.pdbx_strand_id
1 'polypeptide(L)'
;MAQTLAIYLLITRELAEEAKMPTNFRYWNGTEQVSDAALLAEFMLWLAVRGDCANEAFNFANGDHFTWRFMWPRLAETFRAYSTPDQIFSKAEPAMGELRQEFSLARWAADKKPLWCEMCDATGTPEAKDAFDCAAWQSLDESFQRSWTCNVSMSKAREYGWSGFKDSFDSFSSAFADLKTQRKIF
;
A
#
# COMPACT_ATOMS: atom_id res chain seq x y z
N MET A 1 -2.95 4.82 0.12
CA MET A 1 -2.73 3.37 -0.16
C MET A 1 -3.42 2.47 0.85
N ALA A 2 -3.09 2.52 2.15
CA ALA A 2 -3.59 1.56 3.15
C ALA A 2 -5.13 1.35 3.15
N GLN A 3 -5.92 2.42 3.13
CA GLN A 3 -7.40 2.31 3.11
C GLN A 3 -7.92 1.51 1.92
N THR A 4 -7.46 1.84 0.71
CA THR A 4 -7.85 1.14 -0.52
C THR A 4 -7.47 -0.34 -0.48
N LEU A 5 -6.27 -0.67 0.04
CA LEU A 5 -5.84 -2.06 0.20
C LEU A 5 -6.72 -2.81 1.21
N ALA A 6 -7.01 -2.21 2.36
CA ALA A 6 -7.86 -2.82 3.37
C ALA A 6 -9.26 -3.13 2.84
N ILE A 7 -9.88 -2.19 2.12
CA ILE A 7 -11.20 -2.39 1.50
C ILE A 7 -11.14 -3.51 0.46
N TYR A 8 -10.12 -3.52 -0.41
CA TYR A 8 -9.93 -4.59 -1.39
C TYR A 8 -9.81 -5.97 -0.74
N LEU A 9 -8.98 -6.09 0.30
CA LEU A 9 -8.74 -7.36 1.02
C LEU A 9 -9.99 -7.83 1.77
N LEU A 10 -10.74 -6.91 2.39
CA LEU A 10 -12.00 -7.23 3.06
C LEU A 10 -13.06 -7.74 2.09
N ILE A 11 -13.24 -7.07 0.95
CA ILE A 11 -14.23 -7.45 -0.06
C ILE A 11 -13.88 -8.80 -0.70
N THR A 12 -12.61 -9.02 -1.06
CA THR A 12 -12.19 -10.31 -1.63
C THR A 12 -12.36 -11.47 -0.65
N ARG A 13 -12.12 -11.24 0.64
CA ARG A 13 -12.47 -12.19 1.70
C ARG A 13 -13.96 -12.51 1.71
N GLU A 14 -14.82 -11.50 1.65
CA GLU A 14 -16.29 -11.69 1.65
C GLU A 14 -16.77 -12.49 0.44
N LEU A 15 -16.18 -12.23 -0.71
CA LEU A 15 -16.46 -12.96 -1.96
C LEU A 15 -15.88 -14.39 -1.97
N ALA A 16 -15.09 -14.76 -0.95
CA ALA A 16 -14.32 -16.00 -0.92
C ALA A 16 -13.43 -16.20 -2.16
N GLU A 17 -12.89 -15.09 -2.69
CA GLU A 17 -11.99 -15.07 -3.84
C GLU A 17 -10.53 -14.90 -3.38
N GLU A 18 -9.59 -15.31 -4.23
CA GLU A 18 -8.19 -14.96 -4.03
C GLU A 18 -8.01 -13.44 -4.18
N ALA A 19 -7.45 -12.81 -3.16
CA ALA A 19 -7.03 -11.42 -3.18
C ALA A 19 -5.76 -11.26 -4.02
N LYS A 20 -5.88 -11.34 -5.34
CA LYS A 20 -4.78 -11.16 -6.28
C LYS A 20 -4.31 -9.71 -6.29
N MET A 21 -3.01 -9.48 -6.22
CA MET A 21 -2.48 -8.13 -6.39
C MET A 21 -2.70 -7.67 -7.85
N PRO A 22 -3.35 -6.52 -8.09
CA PRO A 22 -3.61 -6.01 -9.45
C PRO A 22 -2.35 -5.37 -10.04
N THR A 23 -1.32 -6.17 -10.29
CA THR A 23 0.00 -5.72 -10.80
C THR A 23 0.49 -6.59 -11.95
N ASN A 24 1.76 -6.50 -12.33
CA ASN A 24 2.41 -7.33 -13.33
C ASN A 24 3.55 -8.16 -12.73
N PHE A 25 4.06 -9.12 -13.52
CA PHE A 25 5.13 -10.02 -13.11
C PHE A 25 6.40 -9.30 -12.63
N ARG A 26 6.81 -8.20 -13.28
CA ARG A 26 8.05 -7.48 -12.90
C ARG A 26 7.91 -6.79 -11.56
N TYR A 27 6.81 -6.07 -11.34
CA TYR A 27 6.59 -5.34 -10.09
C TYR A 27 6.31 -6.28 -8.91
N TRP A 28 5.60 -7.38 -9.15
CA TRP A 28 5.37 -8.44 -8.17
C TRP A 28 6.68 -9.01 -7.60
N ASN A 29 7.66 -9.24 -8.47
CA ASN A 29 8.98 -9.77 -8.11
C ASN A 29 10.03 -8.68 -7.85
N GLY A 30 9.67 -7.41 -8.01
CA GLY A 30 10.56 -6.26 -7.86
C GLY A 30 10.80 -5.91 -6.39
N THR A 31 11.80 -5.07 -6.16
CA THR A 31 12.00 -4.42 -4.85
C THR A 31 11.14 -3.16 -4.77
N GLU A 32 10.56 -2.92 -3.59
CA GLU A 32 9.77 -1.73 -3.32
C GLU A 32 10.14 -1.15 -1.95
N GLN A 33 9.89 0.14 -1.80
CA GLN A 33 9.95 0.88 -0.54
C GLN A 33 8.67 1.68 -0.37
N VAL A 34 8.32 1.96 0.89
CA VAL A 34 7.20 2.84 1.22
C VAL A 34 7.64 3.91 2.21
N SER A 35 6.79 4.93 2.32
CA SER A 35 6.98 6.06 3.24
C SER A 35 5.83 6.11 4.21
N ASP A 36 6.12 5.81 5.48
CA ASP A 36 5.20 5.93 6.58
C ASP A 36 4.93 7.40 6.89
N ALA A 37 3.66 7.76 7.04
CA ALA A 37 3.25 9.16 7.23
C ALA A 37 3.73 9.74 8.57
N ALA A 38 3.73 8.94 9.64
CA ALA A 38 4.16 9.39 10.97
C ALA A 38 5.68 9.54 11.01
N LEU A 39 6.42 8.55 10.49
CA LEU A 39 7.88 8.66 10.37
C LEU A 39 8.29 9.82 9.46
N LEU A 40 7.55 10.08 8.38
CA LEU A 40 7.79 11.25 7.52
C LEU A 40 7.57 12.55 8.29
N ALA A 41 6.53 12.64 9.12
CA ALA A 41 6.30 13.83 9.96
C ALA A 41 7.44 14.03 10.97
N GLU A 42 7.92 12.97 11.61
CA GLU A 42 9.10 13.03 12.49
C GLU A 42 10.35 13.49 11.73
N PHE A 43 10.54 12.99 10.50
CA PHE A 43 11.64 13.40 9.64
C PHE A 43 11.57 14.88 9.26
N MET A 44 10.38 15.38 8.91
CA MET A 44 10.19 16.80 8.60
C MET A 44 10.45 17.68 9.82
N LEU A 45 10.00 17.28 11.02
CA LEU A 45 10.29 18.00 12.25
C LEU A 45 11.78 18.01 12.57
N TRP A 46 12.46 16.87 12.37
CA TRP A 46 13.90 16.75 12.54
C TRP A 46 14.67 17.69 11.59
N LEU A 47 14.25 17.80 10.33
CA LEU A 47 14.83 18.77 9.38
C LEU A 47 14.58 20.22 9.82
N ALA A 48 13.37 20.54 10.28
CA ALA A 48 12.94 21.91 10.54
C ALA A 48 13.69 22.60 11.69
N VAL A 49 14.22 21.84 12.65
CA VAL A 49 14.92 22.38 13.84
C VAL A 49 16.44 22.35 13.72
N ARG A 50 16.97 21.93 12.57
CA ARG A 50 18.39 21.71 12.34
C ARG A 50 18.97 22.69 11.32
N GLY A 51 19.79 23.61 11.82
CA GLY A 51 20.44 24.62 10.98
C GLY A 51 21.38 24.04 9.92
N ASP A 52 21.99 22.88 10.20
CA ASP A 52 22.84 22.16 9.25
C ASP A 52 22.05 21.50 8.12
N CYS A 53 20.74 21.26 8.27
CA CYS A 53 19.86 20.76 7.22
C CYS A 53 19.27 21.86 6.31
N ALA A 54 19.55 23.14 6.59
CA ALA A 54 18.98 24.24 5.83
C ALA A 54 19.47 24.26 4.37
N ASN A 55 18.56 24.58 3.44
CA ASN A 55 18.82 24.63 1.99
C ASN A 55 19.28 23.29 1.35
N GLU A 56 18.99 22.17 2.00
CA GLU A 56 19.31 20.84 1.49
C GLU A 56 18.05 20.07 1.07
N ALA A 57 18.12 19.36 -0.05
CA ALA A 57 17.09 18.40 -0.45
C ALA A 57 17.41 17.01 0.11
N PHE A 58 16.42 16.34 0.71
CA PHE A 58 16.56 14.98 1.23
C PHE A 58 15.49 14.06 0.64
N ASN A 59 15.89 12.83 0.32
CA ASN A 59 14.94 11.76 0.05
C ASN A 59 14.32 11.27 1.36
N PHE A 60 13.17 10.59 1.25
CA PHE A 60 12.56 9.92 2.38
C PHE A 60 11.95 8.56 1.99
N ALA A 61 12.27 7.54 2.77
CA ALA A 61 11.66 6.21 2.77
C ALA A 61 11.82 5.60 4.17
N ASN A 62 11.07 4.52 4.45
CA ASN A 62 11.10 3.82 5.73
C ASN A 62 12.47 3.27 6.14
N GLY A 63 13.38 3.07 5.18
CA GLY A 63 14.76 2.62 5.42
C GLY A 63 14.99 1.13 5.21
N ASP A 64 13.93 0.36 4.92
CA ASP A 64 13.96 -1.03 4.50
C ASP A 64 13.52 -1.18 3.03
N HIS A 65 13.46 -2.43 2.55
CA HIS A 65 12.93 -2.80 1.23
C HIS A 65 12.16 -4.12 1.37
N PHE A 66 11.17 -4.33 0.52
CA PHE A 66 10.44 -5.58 0.43
C PHE A 66 10.12 -5.95 -1.02
N THR A 67 9.56 -7.13 -1.22
CA THR A 67 9.00 -7.57 -2.50
C THR A 67 7.53 -7.88 -2.30
N TRP A 68 6.68 -7.40 -3.21
CA TRP A 68 5.23 -7.60 -3.13
C TRP A 68 4.84 -9.07 -3.05
N ARG A 69 5.57 -9.96 -3.74
CA ARG A 69 5.41 -11.41 -3.64
C ARG A 69 5.30 -11.95 -2.22
N PHE A 70 6.09 -11.41 -1.29
CA PHE A 70 6.10 -11.87 0.10
C PHE A 70 5.30 -10.95 1.03
N MET A 71 5.22 -9.66 0.72
CA MET A 71 4.46 -8.70 1.50
C MET A 71 2.95 -8.91 1.35
N TRP A 72 2.47 -9.11 0.12
CA TRP A 72 1.04 -9.12 -0.19
C TRP A 72 0.26 -10.25 0.51
N PRO A 73 0.74 -11.52 0.53
CA PRO A 73 0.05 -12.57 1.28
C PRO A 73 -0.01 -12.28 2.79
N ARG A 74 1.04 -11.69 3.36
CA ARG A 74 1.06 -11.29 4.78
C ARG A 74 0.04 -10.20 5.07
N LEU A 75 -0.10 -9.21 4.17
CA LEU A 75 -1.13 -8.17 4.30
C LEU A 75 -2.54 -8.77 4.17
N ALA A 76 -2.77 -9.68 3.23
CA ALA A 76 -4.05 -10.38 3.07
C ALA A 76 -4.45 -11.14 4.34
N GLU A 77 -3.49 -11.84 4.96
CA GLU A 77 -3.68 -12.58 6.21
C GLU A 77 -4.15 -11.69 7.37
N THR A 78 -3.72 -10.42 7.45
CA THR A 78 -4.21 -9.48 8.49
C THR A 78 -5.72 -9.27 8.47
N PHE A 79 -6.35 -9.45 7.31
CA PHE A 79 -7.79 -9.36 7.12
C PHE A 79 -8.47 -10.74 7.01
N ARG A 80 -7.70 -11.83 7.14
CA ARG A 80 -8.11 -13.22 6.85
C ARG A 80 -8.54 -13.44 5.39
N ALA A 81 -8.01 -12.62 4.48
CA ALA A 81 -8.17 -12.83 3.05
C ALA A 81 -7.14 -13.86 2.56
N TYR A 82 -7.49 -14.64 1.54
CA TYR A 82 -6.59 -15.60 0.93
C TYR A 82 -5.78 -14.96 -0.19
N SER A 83 -4.47 -15.14 -0.19
CA SER A 83 -3.58 -14.81 -1.30
C SER A 83 -2.33 -15.69 -1.24
N THR A 84 -1.62 -15.86 -2.36
CA THR A 84 -0.44 -16.72 -2.48
C THR A 84 0.76 -15.98 -3.07
N PRO A 85 2.01 -16.29 -2.64
CA PRO A 85 3.21 -15.79 -3.31
C PRO A 85 3.36 -16.32 -4.75
N ASP A 86 2.60 -17.35 -5.15
CA ASP A 86 2.70 -17.99 -6.46
C ASP A 86 1.60 -17.50 -7.42
N GLN A 87 1.27 -16.20 -7.35
CA GLN A 87 0.26 -15.58 -8.22
C GLN A 87 0.57 -15.81 -9.71
N ILE A 88 -0.43 -16.30 -10.44
CA ILE A 88 -0.35 -16.53 -11.88
C ILE A 88 -0.77 -15.26 -12.63
N PHE A 89 0.08 -14.80 -13.54
CA PHE A 89 -0.19 -13.68 -14.45
C PHE A 89 -0.55 -14.23 -15.84
N SER A 90 -1.71 -13.85 -16.37
CA SER A 90 -2.14 -14.26 -17.72
C SER A 90 -1.52 -13.38 -18.81
N LYS A 91 -1.16 -12.14 -18.47
CA LYS A 91 -0.50 -11.22 -19.39
C LYS A 91 0.99 -11.50 -19.46
N ALA A 92 1.57 -11.35 -20.65
CA ALA A 92 3.01 -11.44 -20.84
C ALA A 92 3.76 -10.45 -19.93
N GLU A 93 4.95 -10.83 -19.49
CA GLU A 93 5.84 -9.94 -18.74
C GLU A 93 6.09 -8.65 -19.54
N PRO A 94 5.82 -7.45 -18.98
CA PRO A 94 6.02 -6.20 -19.68
C PRO A 94 7.51 -5.94 -19.94
N ALA A 95 7.83 -5.13 -20.96
CA ALA A 95 9.19 -4.59 -21.08
C ALA A 95 9.45 -3.58 -19.94
N MET A 96 10.72 -3.38 -19.58
CA MET A 96 11.07 -2.37 -18.58
C MET A 96 10.69 -0.97 -19.08
N GLY A 97 9.98 -0.20 -18.27
CA GLY A 97 9.43 1.12 -18.64
C GLY A 97 8.03 1.07 -19.24
N GLU A 98 7.51 -0.11 -19.56
CA GLU A 98 6.12 -0.26 -20.01
C GLU A 98 5.14 -0.27 -18.83
N LEU A 99 4.03 0.45 -18.95
CA LEU A 99 2.94 0.41 -18.00
C LEU A 99 1.98 -0.73 -18.33
N ARG A 100 1.87 -1.71 -17.43
CA ARG A 100 0.97 -2.86 -17.60
C ARG A 100 0.59 -3.43 -16.23
N GLN A 101 -0.64 -3.87 -16.08
CA GLN A 101 -1.11 -4.63 -14.91
C GLN A 101 -2.07 -5.74 -15.34
N GLU A 102 -2.21 -6.77 -14.52
CA GLU A 102 -3.05 -7.94 -14.79
C GLU A 102 -4.53 -7.56 -14.96
N PHE A 103 -5.06 -6.77 -14.03
CA PHE A 103 -6.40 -6.21 -14.12
C PHE A 103 -6.41 -4.83 -13.46
N SER A 104 -7.41 -4.01 -13.81
CA SER A 104 -7.59 -2.69 -13.17
C SER A 104 -8.39 -2.84 -11.89
N LEU A 105 -7.80 -2.38 -10.80
CA LEU A 105 -8.44 -2.30 -9.50
C LEU A 105 -9.62 -1.32 -9.54
N ALA A 106 -9.50 -0.20 -10.25
CA ALA A 106 -10.60 0.75 -10.41
C ALA A 106 -11.80 0.15 -11.16
N ARG A 107 -11.55 -0.64 -12.21
CA ARG A 107 -12.63 -1.36 -12.91
C ARG A 107 -13.22 -2.48 -12.05
N TRP A 108 -12.39 -3.20 -11.30
CA TRP A 108 -12.84 -4.24 -10.37
C TRP A 108 -13.74 -3.67 -9.26
N ALA A 109 -13.46 -2.46 -8.77
CA ALA A 109 -14.22 -1.83 -7.70
C ALA A 109 -15.57 -1.22 -8.17
N ALA A 110 -15.78 -1.02 -9.48
CA ALA A 110 -16.90 -0.24 -10.02
C ALA A 110 -18.29 -0.71 -9.57
N ASP A 111 -18.46 -2.01 -9.32
CA ASP A 111 -19.70 -2.67 -8.90
C ASP A 111 -19.67 -3.16 -7.44
N LYS A 112 -18.60 -2.86 -6.68
CA LYS A 112 -18.40 -3.42 -5.32
C LYS A 112 -18.92 -2.53 -4.19
N LYS A 113 -19.35 -1.30 -4.50
CA LYS A 113 -19.90 -0.37 -3.50
C LYS A 113 -21.13 -0.92 -2.75
N PRO A 114 -22.12 -1.55 -3.41
CA PRO A 114 -23.28 -2.12 -2.70
C PRO A 114 -22.86 -3.18 -1.67
N LEU A 115 -21.97 -4.10 -2.06
CA LEU A 115 -21.43 -5.12 -1.17
C LEU A 115 -20.68 -4.51 0.01
N TRP A 116 -19.83 -3.50 -0.23
CA TRP A 116 -19.16 -2.79 0.85
C TRP A 116 -20.14 -2.19 1.87
N CYS A 117 -21.22 -1.57 1.38
CA CYS A 117 -22.25 -1.00 2.25
C CYS A 117 -22.93 -2.07 3.11
N GLU A 118 -23.27 -3.22 2.54
CA GLU A 118 -23.85 -4.35 3.27
C GLU A 118 -22.90 -4.87 4.36
N MET A 119 -21.61 -5.01 4.03
CA MET A 119 -20.59 -5.43 5.00
C MET A 119 -20.43 -4.42 6.14
N CYS A 120 -20.47 -3.12 5.84
CA CYS A 120 -20.42 -2.06 6.84
C CYS A 120 -21.60 -2.15 7.82
N ASP A 121 -22.80 -2.40 7.31
CA ASP A 121 -24.01 -2.56 8.14
C ASP A 121 -23.93 -3.83 8.99
N ALA A 122 -23.54 -4.97 8.39
CA ALA A 122 -23.44 -6.25 9.08
C ALA A 122 -22.39 -6.27 10.21
N THR A 123 -21.33 -5.46 10.08
CA THR A 123 -20.25 -5.36 11.06
C THR A 123 -20.46 -4.22 12.07
N GLY A 124 -21.60 -3.53 12.01
CA GLY A 124 -21.91 -2.43 12.93
C GLY A 124 -21.01 -1.21 12.75
N THR A 125 -20.50 -0.98 11.53
CA THR A 125 -19.63 0.14 11.16
C THR A 125 -20.17 0.89 9.94
N PRO A 126 -21.41 1.43 9.99
CA PRO A 126 -22.02 2.13 8.85
C PRO A 126 -21.23 3.38 8.44
N GLU A 127 -20.43 3.97 9.33
CA GLU A 127 -19.59 5.14 9.04
C GLU A 127 -18.47 4.83 8.03
N ALA A 128 -18.12 3.55 7.84
CA ALA A 128 -17.11 3.12 6.88
C ALA A 128 -17.60 3.17 5.42
N LYS A 129 -18.89 3.40 5.16
CA LYS A 129 -19.45 3.46 3.81
C LYS A 129 -18.75 4.49 2.92
N ASP A 130 -18.46 5.67 3.48
CA ASP A 130 -17.80 6.77 2.77
C ASP A 130 -16.32 6.47 2.47
N ALA A 131 -15.69 5.53 3.20
CA ALA A 131 -14.31 5.13 2.97
C ALA A 131 -14.11 4.51 1.58
N PHE A 132 -15.16 3.91 1.00
CA PHE A 132 -15.12 3.37 -0.36
C PHE A 132 -14.98 4.47 -1.41
N ASP A 133 -15.67 5.60 -1.22
CA ASP A 133 -15.63 6.72 -2.16
C ASP A 133 -14.32 7.51 -2.05
N CYS A 134 -13.71 7.51 -0.87
CA CYS A 134 -12.39 8.09 -0.63
C CYS A 134 -11.23 7.16 -1.02
N ALA A 135 -11.50 5.93 -1.46
CA ALA A 135 -10.46 4.99 -1.82
C ALA A 135 -9.81 5.38 -3.15
N ALA A 136 -8.47 5.47 -3.14
CA ALA A 136 -7.67 5.88 -4.29
C ALA A 136 -7.47 4.75 -5.31
N TRP A 137 -8.55 4.21 -5.86
CA TRP A 137 -8.53 3.05 -6.77
C TRP A 137 -7.64 3.29 -8.00
N GLN A 138 -7.81 4.43 -8.67
CA GLN A 138 -7.05 4.79 -9.86
C GLN A 138 -5.58 5.09 -9.56
N SER A 139 -5.28 5.78 -8.47
CA SER A 139 -3.88 6.07 -8.09
C SER A 139 -3.09 4.81 -7.73
N LEU A 140 -3.76 3.76 -7.22
CA LEU A 140 -3.11 2.46 -7.04
C LEU A 140 -2.87 1.74 -8.36
N ASP A 141 -3.80 1.81 -9.31
CA ASP A 141 -3.57 1.30 -10.67
C ASP A 141 -2.32 1.97 -11.29
N GLU A 142 -2.18 3.29 -11.17
CA GLU A 142 -1.01 4.03 -11.66
C GLU A 142 0.31 3.55 -11.03
N SER A 143 0.27 3.16 -9.75
CA SER A 143 1.44 2.66 -9.03
C SER A 143 1.77 1.20 -9.40
N PHE A 144 0.75 0.34 -9.52
CA PHE A 144 0.89 -1.10 -9.74
C PHE A 144 1.13 -1.49 -11.20
N GLN A 145 0.90 -0.57 -12.14
CA GLN A 145 1.22 -0.75 -13.56
C GLN A 145 2.72 -0.64 -13.86
N ARG A 146 3.51 -0.05 -12.96
CA ARG A 146 4.95 0.16 -13.18
C ARG A 146 5.66 -1.17 -13.42
N SER A 147 6.64 -1.18 -14.31
CA SER A 147 7.52 -2.34 -14.58
C SER A 147 8.94 -2.14 -14.05
N TRP A 148 9.14 -1.11 -13.23
CA TRP A 148 10.40 -0.70 -12.63
C TRP A 148 10.21 -0.37 -11.14
N THR A 149 11.32 -0.24 -10.43
CA THR A 149 11.37 0.10 -9.00
C THR A 149 11.75 1.58 -8.82
N CYS A 150 11.29 2.21 -7.75
CA CYS A 150 11.57 3.62 -7.44
C CYS A 150 12.26 3.78 -6.08
N ASN A 151 13.28 2.96 -5.83
CA ASN A 151 14.00 3.00 -4.57
C ASN A 151 14.81 4.29 -4.45
N VAL A 152 14.83 4.85 -3.24
CA VAL A 152 15.56 6.08 -2.93
C VAL A 152 16.56 5.84 -1.80
N SER A 153 17.70 6.52 -1.88
CA SER A 153 18.73 6.42 -0.84
C SER A 153 18.44 7.34 0.33
N MET A 154 18.51 6.80 1.55
CA MET A 154 18.49 7.53 2.81
C MET A 154 19.89 7.94 3.29
N SER A 155 20.95 7.66 2.52
CA SER A 155 22.35 7.87 2.97
C SER A 155 22.64 9.31 3.39
N LYS A 156 22.20 10.31 2.60
CA LYS A 156 22.40 11.72 2.92
C LYS A 156 21.77 12.10 4.27
N ALA A 157 20.53 11.68 4.52
CA ALA A 157 19.88 11.94 5.80
C ALA A 157 20.66 11.29 6.96
N ARG A 158 21.16 10.07 6.76
CA ARG A 158 21.97 9.34 7.76
C ARG A 158 23.31 10.01 8.03
N GLU A 159 23.97 10.55 7.02
CA GLU A 159 25.20 11.35 7.17
C GLU A 159 24.97 12.61 8.00
N TYR A 160 23.77 13.18 7.93
CA TYR A 160 23.34 14.33 8.74
C TYR A 160 22.84 13.90 10.14
N GLY A 161 22.83 12.61 10.45
CA GLY A 161 22.50 12.04 11.76
C GLY A 161 21.06 11.55 11.92
N TRP A 162 20.27 11.45 10.85
CA TRP A 162 18.98 10.78 10.89
C TRP A 162 19.16 9.27 11.10
N SER A 163 18.49 8.73 12.13
CA SER A 163 18.53 7.29 12.45
C SER A 163 17.14 6.65 12.51
N GLY A 164 16.08 7.40 12.25
CA GLY A 164 14.72 6.87 12.23
C GLY A 164 14.50 5.89 11.08
N PHE A 165 13.84 4.78 11.39
CA PHE A 165 13.43 3.77 10.43
C PHE A 165 12.14 3.10 10.93
N LYS A 166 11.41 2.45 10.03
CA LYS A 166 10.23 1.65 10.37
C LYS A 166 10.17 0.42 9.48
N ASP A 167 9.83 -0.73 10.04
CA ASP A 167 9.53 -1.91 9.24
C ASP A 167 8.29 -1.62 8.38
N SER A 168 8.37 -1.88 7.09
CA SER A 168 7.31 -1.56 6.13
C SER A 168 6.03 -2.39 6.36
N PHE A 169 6.13 -3.62 6.87
CA PHE A 169 4.96 -4.41 7.24
C PHE A 169 4.28 -3.82 8.48
N ASP A 170 5.05 -3.40 9.49
CA ASP A 170 4.53 -2.72 10.67
C ASP A 170 3.91 -1.36 10.33
N SER A 171 4.46 -0.64 9.33
CA SER A 171 3.85 0.59 8.79
C SER A 171 2.45 0.34 8.22
N PHE A 172 2.28 -0.68 7.38
CA PHE A 172 0.95 -1.06 6.87
C PHE A 172 0.01 -1.51 8.00
N SER A 173 0.50 -2.38 8.89
CA SER A 173 -0.30 -2.95 9.99
C SER A 173 -0.78 -1.85 10.95
N SER A 174 0.07 -0.89 11.27
CA SER A 174 -0.29 0.28 12.08
C SER A 174 -1.33 1.13 11.37
N ALA A 175 -1.15 1.40 10.07
CA ALA A 175 -2.12 2.17 9.29
C ALA A 175 -3.49 1.47 9.22
N PHE A 176 -3.53 0.14 9.13
CA PHE A 176 -4.78 -0.61 9.19
C PHE A 176 -5.44 -0.51 10.58
N ALA A 177 -4.67 -0.62 11.66
CA ALA A 177 -5.18 -0.46 13.02
C ALA A 177 -5.75 0.96 13.26
N ASP A 178 -5.08 1.99 12.74
CA ASP A 178 -5.56 3.37 12.80
C ASP A 178 -6.87 3.55 12.03
N LEU A 179 -7.00 2.96 10.84
CA LEU A 179 -8.23 2.99 10.05
C LEU A 179 -9.40 2.28 10.77
N LYS A 180 -9.14 1.17 11.47
CA LYS A 180 -10.14 0.51 12.33
C LYS A 180 -10.57 1.40 13.48
N THR A 181 -9.62 2.05 14.14
CA THR A 181 -9.87 2.99 15.24
C THR A 181 -10.70 4.20 14.77
N GLN A 182 -10.43 4.68 13.56
CA GLN A 182 -11.19 5.74 12.89
C GLN A 182 -12.53 5.26 12.31
N ARG A 183 -12.89 3.98 12.48
CA ARG A 183 -14.11 3.37 11.92
C ARG A 183 -14.26 3.53 10.40
N LYS A 184 -13.13 3.55 9.70
CA LYS A 184 -13.09 3.58 8.21
C LYS A 184 -13.07 2.18 7.60
N ILE A 185 -12.75 1.17 8.40
CA ILE A 185 -12.79 -0.27 8.12
C ILE A 185 -13.10 -1.01 9.44
N PHE A 186 -13.26 -2.34 9.38
CA PHE A 186 -13.55 -3.21 10.54
C PHE A 186 -12.57 -4.38 10.66
#